data_AF-A0A0G1AFT1-F1
#
_entry.id   AF-A0A0G1AFT1-F1
#
_cell.length_a   1.000
_cell.length_b   1.000
_cell.length_c   1.000
_cell.angle_alpha   90.00
_cell.angle_beta   90.00
_cell.angle_gamma   90.00
#
_symmetry.space_group_name_H-M   'P 1'
#
loop_
_entity.id
_entity.type
_entity.pdbx_description
1 polymer ?
#
loop_
_entity_poly.entity_id
_entity_poly.type
_entity_poly.pdbx_seq_one_letter_code
_entity_poly.pdbx_strand_id
1 'polypeptide(L)'
;MSPFEKFQRFLVTILIAVGFFYGGYYFGKSGYIFEVRKNPPKIEIKNQYPGSKEVDFSLFWEVWDIVGKDYLERPVDAQKMLYGAIQGMVSSLGDPYTSFLPPTINENLNEQLNGKYQGIGAELGQKDNQLIIVSPLDGSPAKAAGLLPGDKILLIEDEVTNGMSITEAVAKIRGDAGTEVKLTIQTENNAPREITLRRDIIKIASVSWKDMGEGTAYIRVSRFGGETNNEWDTAVNEISVGMRELDSIIVDVRGNPGGYLLSAAHISSEFFGGKPVLYQEDATGNQTPLNSDAVGSFKDVPRIYVLIDGGSASASEILAAALKAQVNAKLIGTKSFGKGTIQDARDFDDGSGVHITIAKWLTPDKVWVHKVGIEPDVTVEVTEQDIKDLKDPQLDAALELAKEL
;
A
#
# COMPACT_ATOMS: atom_id res chain seq x y z
N MET A 1 11.94 -56.52 42.47
CA MET A 1 13.18 -56.92 41.77
C MET A 1 14.01 -57.74 42.73
N SER A 2 14.21 -59.02 42.44
CA SER A 2 14.90 -59.94 43.34
C SER A 2 16.38 -59.54 43.48
N PRO A 3 17.07 -59.93 44.58
CA PRO A 3 18.51 -59.70 44.73
C PRO A 3 19.31 -60.25 43.53
N PHE A 4 18.84 -61.35 42.94
CA PHE A 4 19.44 -61.97 41.76
C PHE A 4 19.31 -61.11 40.49
N GLU A 5 18.14 -60.48 40.26
CA GLU A 5 17.93 -59.58 39.13
C GLU A 5 18.77 -58.29 39.23
N LYS A 6 18.96 -57.77 40.44
CA LYS A 6 19.85 -56.63 40.69
C LYS A 6 21.31 -56.97 40.38
N PHE A 7 21.75 -58.17 40.79
CA PHE A 7 23.10 -58.66 40.50
C PHE A 7 23.30 -58.89 38.99
N GLN A 8 22.32 -59.47 38.29
CA GLN A 8 22.39 -59.65 36.84
C GLN A 8 22.49 -58.31 36.09
N ARG A 9 21.69 -57.31 36.46
CA ARG A 9 21.77 -55.98 35.83
C ARG A 9 23.12 -55.31 36.09
N PHE A 10 23.63 -55.41 37.33
CA PHE A 10 24.94 -54.88 37.67
C PHE A 10 26.07 -55.57 36.87
N LEU A 11 26.02 -56.90 36.75
CA LEU A 11 26.98 -57.68 35.98
C LEU A 11 26.93 -57.33 34.49
N VAL A 12 25.73 -57.19 33.90
CA VAL A 12 25.54 -56.79 32.50
C VAL A 12 26.11 -55.39 32.27
N THR A 13 25.86 -54.44 33.16
CA THR A 13 26.41 -53.09 33.05
C THR A 13 27.94 -53.09 33.13
N ILE A 14 28.53 -53.89 34.02
CA ILE A 14 29.99 -54.05 34.09
C ILE A 14 30.54 -54.67 32.81
N LEU A 15 29.91 -55.73 32.29
CA LEU A 15 30.37 -56.40 31.06
C LEU A 15 30.28 -55.47 29.85
N ILE A 16 29.24 -54.63 29.76
CA ILE A 16 29.12 -53.60 28.74
C ILE A 16 30.23 -52.55 28.89
N ALA A 17 30.48 -52.06 30.11
CA ALA A 17 31.52 -51.07 30.36
C ALA A 17 32.93 -51.60 30.04
N VAL A 18 33.22 -52.86 30.43
CA VAL A 18 34.48 -53.54 30.10
C VAL A 18 34.59 -53.78 28.60
N GLY A 19 33.51 -54.15 27.93
CA GLY A 19 33.46 -54.29 26.47
C GLY A 19 33.76 -52.99 25.74
N PHE A 20 33.17 -51.87 26.16
CA PHE A 20 33.47 -50.55 25.60
C PHE A 20 34.91 -50.10 25.88
N PHE A 21 35.43 -50.37 27.07
CA PHE A 21 36.80 -50.01 27.43
C PHE A 21 37.83 -50.80 26.60
N TYR A 22 37.69 -52.13 26.51
CA TYR A 22 38.59 -52.95 25.70
C TYR A 22 38.42 -52.71 24.20
N GLY A 23 37.19 -52.47 23.72
CA GLY A 23 36.92 -52.04 22.36
C GLY A 23 37.65 -50.73 22.04
N GLY A 24 37.45 -49.70 22.87
CA GLY A 24 38.11 -48.39 22.72
C GLY A 24 39.64 -48.49 22.77
N TYR A 25 40.19 -49.26 23.71
CA TYR A 25 41.64 -49.50 23.81
C TYR A 25 42.20 -50.24 22.58
N TYR A 26 41.50 -51.25 22.08
CA TYR A 26 41.90 -51.99 20.88
C TYR A 26 41.88 -51.11 19.62
N PHE A 27 40.81 -50.31 19.42
CA PHE A 27 40.71 -49.38 18.29
C PHE A 27 41.76 -48.26 18.39
N GLY A 28 42.02 -47.74 19.59
CA GLY A 28 43.05 -46.73 19.85
C GLY A 28 44.46 -47.23 19.58
N LYS A 29 44.80 -48.46 20.02
CA LYS A 29 46.14 -49.06 19.80
C LYS A 29 46.35 -49.54 18.37
N SER A 30 45.28 -49.95 17.67
CA SER A 30 45.34 -50.39 16.27
C SER A 30 45.41 -49.24 15.27
N GLY A 31 45.42 -47.97 15.74
CA GLY A 31 45.50 -46.79 14.88
C GLY A 31 44.27 -46.59 14.00
N TYR A 32 43.12 -47.15 14.40
CA TYR A 32 41.90 -47.09 13.60
C TYR A 32 41.27 -45.70 13.73
N ILE A 33 41.50 -44.84 12.74
CA ILE A 33 40.88 -43.51 12.66
C ILE A 33 39.43 -43.70 12.21
N PHE A 34 38.48 -43.35 13.06
CA PHE A 34 37.07 -43.26 12.68
C PHE A 34 36.90 -42.05 11.76
N GLU A 35 36.98 -42.25 10.45
CA GLU A 35 36.61 -41.22 9.46
C GLU A 35 35.09 -41.01 9.49
N VAL A 36 34.63 -40.17 10.42
CA VAL A 36 33.26 -39.63 10.39
C VAL A 36 33.18 -38.63 9.24
N ARG A 37 32.89 -39.14 8.03
CA ARG A 37 32.33 -38.49 6.82
C ARG A 37 33.10 -38.83 5.55
N LYS A 38 32.80 -39.99 4.96
CA LYS A 38 33.20 -40.32 3.58
C LYS A 38 32.28 -39.74 2.49
N ASN A 39 31.33 -38.89 2.87
CA ASN A 39 30.49 -38.07 1.99
C ASN A 39 29.84 -36.97 2.85
N PRO A 40 30.46 -35.79 3.03
CA PRO A 40 29.67 -34.62 3.44
C PRO A 40 28.51 -34.47 2.45
N PRO A 41 27.31 -34.01 2.87
CA PRO A 41 26.29 -33.64 1.90
C PRO A 41 26.97 -32.70 0.91
N LYS A 42 26.98 -33.06 -0.38
CA LYS A 42 27.31 -32.11 -1.44
C LYS A 42 26.21 -31.06 -1.35
N ILE A 43 26.51 -29.94 -0.69
CA ILE A 43 25.75 -28.72 -0.87
C ILE A 43 26.10 -28.29 -2.29
N GLU A 44 25.34 -28.80 -3.25
CA GLU A 44 25.40 -28.32 -4.61
C GLU A 44 24.68 -26.97 -4.58
N ILE A 45 25.45 -25.90 -4.38
CA ILE A 45 24.96 -24.53 -4.60
C ILE A 45 24.74 -24.41 -6.10
N LYS A 46 23.56 -24.80 -6.56
CA LYS A 46 23.11 -24.47 -7.91
C LYS A 46 22.75 -23.00 -7.92
N ASN A 47 23.74 -22.16 -8.20
CA ASN A 47 23.47 -20.84 -8.72
C ASN A 47 22.70 -21.03 -10.04
N GLN A 48 21.40 -20.76 -10.03
CA GLN A 48 20.67 -20.57 -11.27
C GLN A 48 21.12 -19.22 -11.82
N TYR A 49 22.19 -19.25 -12.62
CA TYR A 49 22.58 -18.07 -13.38
C TYR A 49 21.40 -17.68 -14.29
N PRO A 50 21.07 -16.38 -14.41
CA PRO A 50 20.08 -15.94 -15.36
C PRO A 50 20.48 -16.46 -16.75
N GLY A 51 19.49 -16.81 -17.58
CA GLY A 51 19.72 -17.47 -18.88
C GLY A 51 20.56 -16.67 -19.89
N SER A 52 20.92 -15.41 -19.58
CA SER A 52 21.83 -14.60 -20.39
C SER A 52 23.29 -15.04 -20.17
N LYS A 53 23.90 -15.61 -21.21
CA LYS A 53 25.32 -16.01 -21.22
C LYS A 53 26.31 -14.83 -21.32
N GLU A 54 25.82 -13.59 -21.32
CA GLU A 54 26.63 -12.38 -21.59
C GLU A 54 27.17 -11.69 -20.34
N VAL A 55 26.69 -12.04 -19.14
CA VAL A 55 27.05 -11.34 -17.89
C VAL A 55 27.94 -12.20 -17.02
N ASP A 56 29.11 -11.68 -16.65
CA ASP A 56 30.01 -12.29 -15.67
C ASP A 56 29.69 -11.82 -14.25
N PHE A 57 29.16 -12.72 -13.42
CA PHE A 57 28.84 -12.45 -12.02
C PHE A 57 30.06 -12.53 -11.09
N SER A 58 31.25 -12.90 -11.58
CA SER A 58 32.47 -12.95 -10.76
C SER A 58 32.78 -11.59 -10.13
N LEU A 59 32.62 -10.52 -10.89
CA LEU A 59 32.80 -9.14 -10.43
C LEU A 59 31.85 -8.78 -9.28
N PHE A 60 30.60 -9.23 -9.33
CA PHE A 60 29.63 -8.98 -8.25
C PHE A 60 30.12 -9.56 -6.92
N TRP A 61 30.58 -10.82 -6.95
CA TRP A 61 31.08 -11.51 -5.76
C TRP A 61 32.42 -10.95 -5.28
N GLU A 62 33.32 -10.57 -6.19
CA GLU A 62 34.58 -9.91 -5.83
C GLU A 62 34.33 -8.61 -5.09
N VAL A 63 33.42 -7.77 -5.58
CA VAL A 63 33.05 -6.51 -4.92
C VAL A 63 32.34 -6.77 -3.59
N TRP A 64 31.43 -7.75 -3.53
CA TRP A 64 30.76 -8.16 -2.29
C TRP A 64 31.77 -8.54 -1.20
N ASP A 65 32.77 -9.35 -1.54
CA ASP A 65 33.82 -9.79 -0.63
C ASP A 65 34.74 -8.64 -0.21
N ILE A 66 35.13 -7.75 -1.14
CA ILE A 66 35.91 -6.55 -0.83
C ILE A 66 35.16 -5.66 0.17
N VAL A 67 33.85 -5.42 -0.05
CA VAL A 67 33.05 -4.59 0.87
C VAL A 67 32.97 -5.24 2.25
N GLY A 68 32.68 -6.54 2.34
CA GLY A 68 32.61 -7.23 3.62
C GLY A 68 33.94 -7.26 4.38
N LYS A 69 35.06 -7.37 3.65
CA LYS A 69 36.39 -7.49 4.22
C LYS A 69 37.04 -6.14 4.54
N ASP A 70 36.94 -5.16 3.64
CA ASP A 70 37.77 -3.96 3.67
C ASP A 70 37.00 -2.69 4.09
N TYR A 71 35.67 -2.73 4.19
CA TYR A 71 34.89 -1.58 4.67
C TYR A 71 35.27 -1.20 6.12
N LEU A 72 35.34 0.11 6.39
CA LEU A 72 35.85 0.66 7.64
C LEU A 72 34.97 0.28 8.84
N GLU A 73 33.65 0.45 8.71
CA GLU A 73 32.67 0.22 9.77
C GLU A 73 32.11 -1.21 9.70
N ARG A 74 32.73 -2.13 10.45
CA ARG A 74 32.35 -3.56 10.48
C ARG A 74 31.70 -3.94 11.81
N PRO A 75 30.80 -4.95 11.82
CA PRO A 75 30.40 -5.78 10.68
C PRO A 75 29.42 -5.08 9.74
N VAL A 76 29.50 -5.41 8.45
CA VAL A 76 28.48 -5.01 7.47
C VAL A 76 27.23 -5.87 7.62
N ASP A 77 26.07 -5.30 7.33
CA ASP A 77 24.81 -6.03 7.26
C ASP A 77 24.64 -6.65 5.87
N ALA A 78 24.89 -7.96 5.77
CA ALA A 78 24.80 -8.71 4.53
C ALA A 78 23.38 -8.72 3.93
N GLN A 79 22.33 -8.69 4.78
CA GLN A 79 20.95 -8.65 4.28
C GLN A 79 20.65 -7.29 3.64
N LYS A 80 21.11 -6.21 4.27
CA LYS A 80 21.00 -4.85 3.72
C LYS A 80 21.77 -4.72 2.40
N MET A 81 22.95 -5.33 2.29
CA MET A 81 23.73 -5.38 1.03
C MET A 81 22.96 -6.12 -0.08
N LEU A 82 22.36 -7.27 0.23
CA LEU A 82 21.57 -8.05 -0.73
C LEU A 82 20.38 -7.24 -1.25
N TYR A 83 19.57 -6.68 -0.35
CA TYR A 83 18.42 -5.86 -0.73
C TYR A 83 18.85 -4.61 -1.52
N GLY A 84 19.95 -3.96 -1.13
CA GLY A 84 20.51 -2.83 -1.88
C GLY A 84 20.93 -3.22 -3.31
N ALA A 85 21.55 -4.39 -3.49
CA ALA A 85 21.93 -4.90 -4.80
C ALA A 85 20.70 -5.19 -5.69
N ILE A 86 19.68 -5.86 -5.13
CA ILE A 86 18.42 -6.16 -5.85
C ILE A 86 17.71 -4.86 -6.23
N GLN A 87 17.62 -3.91 -5.30
CA GLN A 87 17.01 -2.60 -5.55
C GLN A 87 17.77 -1.83 -6.64
N GLY A 88 19.10 -1.86 -6.65
CA GLY A 88 19.93 -1.27 -7.70
C GLY A 88 19.69 -1.90 -9.07
N MET A 89 19.60 -3.23 -9.13
CA MET A 89 19.28 -3.96 -10.36
C MET A 89 17.92 -3.52 -10.92
N VAL A 90 16.89 -3.49 -10.07
CA VAL A 90 15.54 -3.07 -10.47
C VAL A 90 15.54 -1.60 -10.93
N SER A 91 16.19 -0.71 -10.18
CA SER A 91 16.27 0.71 -10.50
C SER A 91 16.97 1.00 -11.83
N SER A 92 17.85 0.11 -12.30
CA SER A 92 18.54 0.27 -13.58
C SER A 92 17.61 0.24 -14.81
N LEU A 93 16.35 -0.21 -14.65
CA LEU A 93 15.34 -0.18 -15.70
C LEU A 93 14.90 1.24 -16.07
N GLY A 94 15.16 2.23 -15.20
CA GLY A 94 14.74 3.62 -15.40
C GLY A 94 13.23 3.82 -15.35
N ASP A 95 12.48 2.79 -14.99
CA ASP A 95 11.04 2.85 -14.75
C ASP A 95 10.77 3.19 -13.28
N PRO A 96 10.24 4.39 -12.96
CA PRO A 96 9.96 4.79 -11.58
C PRO A 96 8.87 3.94 -10.91
N TYR A 97 8.16 3.12 -11.69
CA TYR A 97 7.08 2.25 -11.23
C TYR A 97 7.55 0.82 -10.90
N THR A 98 8.75 0.43 -11.36
CA THR A 98 9.30 -0.89 -11.09
C THR A 98 10.27 -0.82 -9.91
N SER A 99 9.96 -1.51 -8.82
CA SER A 99 10.70 -1.40 -7.55
C SER A 99 10.75 -2.72 -6.79
N PHE A 100 11.87 -2.95 -6.11
CA PHE A 100 11.97 -3.98 -5.08
C PHE A 100 11.69 -3.35 -3.72
N LEU A 101 10.85 -4.01 -2.92
CA LEU A 101 10.38 -3.57 -1.62
C LEU A 101 10.93 -4.54 -0.56
N PRO A 102 11.90 -4.12 0.27
CA PRO A 102 12.28 -4.87 1.46
C PRO A 102 11.07 -5.15 2.38
N PRO A 103 11.12 -6.17 3.25
CA PRO A 103 9.96 -6.68 3.97
C PRO A 103 9.13 -5.61 4.68
N THR A 104 9.78 -4.74 5.46
CA THR A 104 9.10 -3.65 6.17
C THR A 104 8.44 -2.64 5.23
N ILE A 105 9.04 -2.35 4.07
CA ILE A 105 8.43 -1.43 3.10
C ILE A 105 7.24 -2.10 2.42
N ASN A 106 7.39 -3.37 2.05
CA ASN A 106 6.33 -4.16 1.41
C ASN A 106 5.11 -4.31 2.34
N GLU A 107 5.34 -4.68 3.60
CA GLU A 107 4.30 -4.77 4.63
C GLU A 107 3.57 -3.44 4.80
N ASN A 108 4.30 -2.33 4.98
CA ASN A 108 3.70 -1.01 5.14
C ASN A 108 2.87 -0.57 3.92
N LEU A 109 3.31 -0.91 2.70
CA LEU A 109 2.56 -0.60 1.49
C LEU A 109 1.26 -1.42 1.43
N ASN A 110 1.34 -2.71 1.72
CA ASN A 110 0.19 -3.61 1.77
C ASN A 110 -0.81 -3.20 2.85
N GLU A 111 -0.35 -2.79 4.03
CA GLU A 111 -1.22 -2.25 5.09
C GLU A 111 -1.96 -0.99 4.63
N GLN A 112 -1.27 -0.02 4.03
CA GLN A 112 -1.87 1.22 3.54
C GLN A 112 -2.91 0.97 2.45
N LEU A 113 -2.64 0.07 1.50
CA LEU A 113 -3.63 -0.33 0.49
C LEU A 113 -4.87 -0.94 1.16
N ASN A 114 -4.69 -1.74 2.19
CA ASN A 114 -5.78 -2.32 2.99
C ASN A 114 -6.42 -1.33 3.99
N GLY A 115 -6.04 -0.05 3.93
CA GLY A 115 -6.61 1.00 4.77
C GLY A 115 -6.13 1.01 6.21
N LYS A 116 -5.08 0.26 6.51
CA LYS A 116 -4.46 0.21 7.83
C LYS A 116 -3.33 1.23 7.86
N TYR A 117 -3.49 2.22 8.72
CA TYR A 117 -2.49 3.26 8.93
C TYR A 117 -2.02 3.23 10.38
N GLN A 118 -0.72 3.33 10.59
CA GLN A 118 -0.15 3.38 11.94
C GLN A 118 0.10 4.83 12.35
N GLY A 119 -0.48 5.24 13.47
CA GLY A 119 -0.36 6.61 13.97
C GLY A 119 -1.41 6.94 15.04
N ILE A 120 -1.73 8.22 15.18
CA ILE A 120 -2.69 8.68 16.21
C ILE A 120 -4.13 8.78 15.71
N GLY A 121 -4.36 8.67 14.40
CA GLY A 121 -5.69 8.77 13.78
C GLY A 121 -6.31 10.17 13.85
N ALA A 122 -5.60 11.19 13.36
CA ALA A 122 -6.12 12.55 13.22
C ALA A 122 -5.84 13.08 11.82
N GLU A 123 -6.80 13.84 11.28
CA GLU A 123 -6.62 14.67 10.10
C GLU A 123 -5.97 15.99 10.50
N LEU A 124 -4.89 16.34 9.82
CA LEU A 124 -4.12 17.55 10.07
C LEU A 124 -4.42 18.58 8.99
N GLY A 125 -4.44 19.84 9.39
CA GLY A 125 -4.54 20.98 8.50
C GLY A 125 -3.57 22.07 8.93
N GLN A 126 -3.56 23.16 8.18
CA GLN A 126 -2.77 24.32 8.51
C GLN A 126 -3.65 25.57 8.43
N LYS A 127 -3.59 26.40 9.47
CA LYS A 127 -4.29 27.68 9.53
C LYS A 127 -3.34 28.73 10.08
N ASP A 128 -3.19 29.85 9.37
CA ASP A 128 -2.28 30.94 9.75
C ASP A 128 -0.84 30.44 10.02
N ASN A 129 -0.35 29.52 9.18
CA ASN A 129 0.95 28.85 9.29
C ASN A 129 1.14 27.96 10.54
N GLN A 130 0.10 27.76 11.34
CA GLN A 130 0.06 26.87 12.49
C GLN A 130 -0.58 25.53 12.13
N LEU A 131 0.05 24.42 12.51
CA LEU A 131 -0.56 23.10 12.40
C LEU A 131 -1.76 22.97 13.33
N ILE A 132 -2.87 22.47 12.79
CA ILE A 132 -4.12 22.23 13.51
C ILE A 132 -4.65 20.82 13.29
N ILE A 133 -5.42 20.32 14.25
CA ILE A 133 -6.29 19.16 14.07
C ILE A 133 -7.52 19.62 13.29
N VAL A 134 -7.74 19.09 12.09
CA VAL A 134 -8.99 19.29 11.35
C VAL A 134 -10.07 18.43 11.99
N SER A 135 -9.80 17.13 12.13
CA SER A 135 -10.72 16.20 12.78
C SER A 135 -9.99 14.99 13.35
N PRO A 136 -10.22 14.62 14.62
CA PRO A 136 -9.83 13.32 15.14
C PRO A 136 -10.75 12.23 14.56
N LEU A 137 -10.17 11.12 14.08
CA LEU A 137 -10.94 10.01 13.53
C LEU A 137 -11.67 9.25 14.64
N ASP A 138 -12.89 8.79 14.39
CA ASP A 138 -13.64 8.04 15.40
C ASP A 138 -12.95 6.71 15.74
N GLY A 139 -12.96 6.36 17.03
CA GLY A 139 -12.24 5.18 17.54
C GLY A 139 -10.72 5.29 17.57
N SER A 140 -10.14 6.46 17.23
CA SER A 140 -8.67 6.66 17.23
C SER A 140 -8.08 7.04 18.61
N PRO A 141 -6.76 6.86 18.81
CA PRO A 141 -6.04 7.41 19.95
C PRO A 141 -6.23 8.92 20.12
N ALA A 142 -6.22 9.69 19.02
CA ALA A 142 -6.45 11.13 19.04
C ALA A 142 -7.82 11.50 19.63
N LYS A 143 -8.88 10.79 19.20
CA LYS A 143 -10.24 10.99 19.72
C LYS A 143 -10.35 10.57 21.18
N ALA A 144 -9.79 9.41 21.54
CA ALA A 144 -9.81 8.90 22.91
C ALA A 144 -9.08 9.83 23.90
N ALA A 145 -8.03 10.51 23.42
CA ALA A 145 -7.27 11.48 24.17
C ALA A 145 -7.94 12.88 24.25
N GLY A 146 -9.12 13.03 23.64
CA GLY A 146 -9.91 14.25 23.71
C GLY A 146 -9.35 15.39 22.87
N LEU A 147 -8.60 15.10 21.80
CA LEU A 147 -8.26 16.11 20.79
C LEU A 147 -9.55 16.60 20.11
N LEU A 148 -9.60 17.89 19.81
CA LEU A 148 -10.76 18.56 19.22
C LEU A 148 -10.41 19.19 17.87
N PRO A 149 -11.37 19.31 16.95
CA PRO A 149 -11.23 20.17 15.77
C PRO A 149 -10.78 21.58 16.15
N GLY A 150 -9.76 22.09 15.48
CA GLY A 150 -9.16 23.41 15.74
C GLY A 150 -8.03 23.42 16.79
N ASP A 151 -7.74 22.29 17.45
CA ASP A 151 -6.59 22.17 18.35
C ASP A 151 -5.29 22.47 17.61
N LYS A 152 -4.48 23.39 18.12
CA LYS A 152 -3.16 23.72 17.57
C LYS A 152 -2.12 22.75 18.09
N ILE A 153 -1.36 22.13 17.20
CA ILE A 153 -0.19 21.31 17.57
C ILE A 153 1.00 22.24 17.61
N LEU A 154 1.53 22.57 18.79
CA LEU A 154 2.66 23.50 18.97
C LEU A 154 4.02 22.82 18.94
N LEU A 155 4.09 21.60 19.49
CA LEU A 155 5.29 20.76 19.51
C LEU A 155 4.93 19.33 19.11
N ILE A 156 5.82 18.68 18.35
CA ILE A 156 5.85 17.23 18.15
C ILE A 156 7.15 16.75 18.76
N GLU A 157 7.07 15.90 19.78
CA GLU A 157 8.16 15.63 20.71
C GLU A 157 8.70 16.93 21.31
N ASP A 158 9.93 17.30 20.96
CA ASP A 158 10.59 18.52 21.43
C ASP A 158 10.76 19.55 20.30
N GLU A 159 10.14 19.33 19.14
CA GLU A 159 10.29 20.18 17.95
C GLU A 159 9.10 21.12 17.73
N VAL A 160 9.39 22.40 17.50
CA VAL A 160 8.39 23.44 17.21
C VAL A 160 7.79 23.24 15.82
N THR A 161 6.46 23.27 15.75
CA THR A 161 5.71 23.02 14.51
C THR A 161 5.42 24.26 13.68
N ASN A 162 5.70 25.47 14.18
CA ASN A 162 5.46 26.69 13.42
C ASN A 162 6.33 26.71 12.16
N GLY A 163 5.69 26.80 10.98
CA GLY A 163 6.36 26.69 9.69
C GLY A 163 6.73 25.26 9.25
N MET A 164 6.41 24.25 10.05
CA MET A 164 6.52 22.85 9.65
C MET A 164 5.43 22.53 8.62
N SER A 165 5.80 21.81 7.56
CA SER A 165 4.82 21.33 6.58
C SER A 165 3.96 20.21 7.16
N ILE A 166 2.73 20.05 6.64
CA ILE A 166 1.86 18.93 7.04
C ILE A 166 2.56 17.59 6.78
N THR A 167 3.26 17.44 5.66
CA THR A 167 3.97 16.20 5.30
C THR A 167 5.04 15.85 6.33
N GLU A 168 5.83 16.83 6.76
CA GLU A 168 6.86 16.64 7.78
C GLU A 168 6.24 16.28 9.13
N ALA A 169 5.16 16.96 9.52
CA ALA A 169 4.43 16.65 10.75
C ALA A 169 3.87 15.23 10.74
N VAL A 170 3.27 14.79 9.62
CA VAL A 170 2.76 13.43 9.45
C VAL A 170 3.89 12.40 9.59
N ALA A 171 5.06 12.66 9.00
CA ALA A 171 6.22 11.76 9.11
C ALA A 171 6.71 11.59 10.55
N LYS A 172 6.64 12.64 11.38
CA LYS A 172 7.02 12.60 12.81
C LYS A 172 5.93 11.98 13.70
N ILE A 173 4.66 12.22 13.37
CA ILE A 173 3.51 11.73 14.14
C ILE A 173 3.25 10.24 13.88
N ARG A 174 3.48 9.76 12.65
CA ARG A 174 3.38 8.32 12.33
C ARG A 174 4.54 7.54 12.94
N GLY A 175 4.37 6.24 13.03
CA GLY A 175 5.32 5.31 13.63
C GLY A 175 4.64 4.01 14.03
N ASP A 176 5.44 3.04 14.44
CA ASP A 176 4.97 1.67 14.68
C ASP A 176 3.85 1.63 15.74
N ALA A 177 2.83 0.83 15.48
CA ALA A 177 1.73 0.63 16.41
C ALA A 177 2.25 0.20 17.80
N GLY A 178 1.77 0.88 18.82
CA GLY A 178 2.16 0.66 20.21
C GLY A 178 3.34 1.47 20.72
N THR A 179 4.05 2.19 19.84
CA THR A 179 4.97 3.27 20.26
C THR A 179 4.19 4.51 20.67
N GLU A 180 4.85 5.46 21.34
CA GLU A 180 4.22 6.69 21.80
C GLU A 180 4.74 7.91 21.03
N VAL A 181 3.90 8.93 20.90
CA VAL A 181 4.28 10.26 20.45
C VAL A 181 3.81 11.31 21.46
N LYS A 182 4.68 12.23 21.83
CA LYS A 182 4.34 13.36 22.69
C LYS A 182 3.97 14.57 21.84
N LEU A 183 2.81 15.16 22.08
CA LEU A 183 2.38 16.41 21.43
C LEU A 183 2.15 17.48 22.49
N THR A 184 2.50 18.74 22.17
CA THR A 184 2.01 19.89 22.93
C THR A 184 0.87 20.54 22.17
N ILE A 185 -0.31 20.53 22.78
CA ILE A 185 -1.56 20.97 22.17
C ILE A 185 -2.08 22.23 22.85
N GLN A 186 -2.58 23.18 22.06
CA GLN A 186 -3.34 24.33 22.54
C GLN A 186 -4.75 24.32 21.95
N THR A 187 -5.74 24.24 22.84
CA THR A 187 -7.17 24.36 22.49
C THR A 187 -7.59 25.82 22.68
N GLU A 188 -8.03 26.47 21.60
CA GLU A 188 -8.42 27.88 21.60
C GLU A 188 -7.35 28.79 22.26
N ASN A 189 -7.73 29.49 23.35
CA ASN A 189 -6.86 30.39 24.10
C ASN A 189 -6.42 29.80 25.45
N ASN A 190 -6.62 28.50 25.68
CA ASN A 190 -6.20 27.83 26.91
C ASN A 190 -4.67 27.70 26.97
N ALA A 191 -4.16 27.47 28.18
CA ALA A 191 -2.76 27.14 28.38
C ALA A 191 -2.39 25.86 27.59
N PRO A 192 -1.23 25.82 26.90
CA PRO A 192 -0.77 24.61 26.24
C PRO A 192 -0.66 23.45 27.21
N ARG A 193 -1.02 22.25 26.76
CA ARG A 193 -0.90 21.00 27.52
C ARG A 193 -0.11 19.98 26.72
N GLU A 194 0.72 19.21 27.42
CA GLU A 194 1.35 18.02 26.85
C GLU A 194 0.37 16.85 26.88
N ILE A 195 0.39 16.05 25.82
CA ILE A 195 -0.36 14.82 25.71
C ILE A 195 0.51 13.75 25.07
N THR A 196 0.58 12.59 25.71
CA THR A 196 1.26 11.42 25.15
C THR A 196 0.21 10.51 24.54
N LEU A 197 0.37 10.22 23.25
CA LEU A 197 -0.54 9.39 22.47
C LEU A 197 0.18 8.09 22.11
N ARG A 198 -0.44 6.96 22.47
CA ARG A 198 0.00 5.66 21.96
C ARG A 198 -0.49 5.49 20.53
N ARG A 199 0.43 5.28 19.59
CA ARG A 199 0.11 4.99 18.19
C ARG A 199 -0.64 3.67 18.10
N ASP A 200 -1.59 3.60 17.17
CA ASP A 200 -2.40 2.41 16.93
C ASP A 200 -2.63 2.21 15.42
N ILE A 201 -3.16 1.04 15.07
CA ILE A 201 -3.60 0.73 13.71
C ILE A 201 -5.00 1.33 13.50
N ILE A 202 -5.08 2.32 12.63
CA ILE A 202 -6.31 3.01 12.25
C ILE A 202 -6.81 2.45 10.94
N LYS A 203 -8.06 1.95 10.93
CA LYS A 203 -8.73 1.53 9.70
C LYS A 203 -9.52 2.71 9.13
N ILE A 204 -9.13 3.18 7.95
CA ILE A 204 -9.83 4.25 7.24
C ILE A 204 -10.62 3.62 6.09
N ALA A 205 -11.94 3.85 6.04
CA ALA A 205 -12.76 3.37 4.93
C ALA A 205 -12.26 3.95 3.60
N SER A 206 -12.22 3.12 2.57
CA SER A 206 -11.90 3.56 1.21
C SER A 206 -13.10 4.19 0.51
N VAL A 207 -14.31 3.71 0.79
CA VAL A 207 -15.56 4.24 0.23
C VAL A 207 -16.40 4.91 1.32
N SER A 208 -16.96 6.06 0.99
CA SER A 208 -17.98 6.74 1.80
C SER A 208 -18.99 7.40 0.87
N TRP A 209 -20.23 7.55 1.30
CA TRP A 209 -21.26 8.20 0.48
C TRP A 209 -22.14 9.15 1.31
N LYS A 210 -22.81 10.07 0.61
CA LYS A 210 -23.77 11.02 1.18
C LYS A 210 -24.91 11.26 0.19
N ASP A 211 -26.13 11.39 0.72
CA ASP A 211 -27.26 11.96 -0.01
C ASP A 211 -27.08 13.49 -0.03
N MET A 212 -26.98 14.06 -1.24
CA MET A 212 -26.80 15.50 -1.45
C MET A 212 -28.14 16.23 -1.66
N GLY A 213 -29.26 15.52 -1.55
CA GLY A 213 -30.59 16.02 -1.90
C GLY A 213 -30.85 15.97 -3.40
N GLU A 214 -32.08 16.29 -3.79
CA GLU A 214 -32.47 16.46 -5.21
C GLU A 214 -32.10 15.24 -6.08
N GLY A 215 -32.25 14.03 -5.52
CA GLY A 215 -31.96 12.77 -6.21
C GLY A 215 -30.47 12.53 -6.51
N THR A 216 -29.55 13.19 -5.80
CA THR A 216 -28.11 13.13 -6.07
C THR A 216 -27.35 12.40 -4.97
N ALA A 217 -26.67 11.31 -5.32
CA ALA A 217 -25.74 10.63 -4.42
C ALA A 217 -24.29 11.05 -4.70
N TYR A 218 -23.55 11.41 -3.66
CA TYR A 218 -22.11 11.62 -3.73
C TYR A 218 -21.40 10.41 -3.12
N ILE A 219 -20.46 9.81 -3.86
CA ILE A 219 -19.69 8.64 -3.44
C ILE A 219 -18.20 8.96 -3.58
N ARG A 220 -17.46 8.99 -2.46
CA ARG A 220 -16.01 9.18 -2.46
C ARG A 220 -15.30 7.84 -2.42
N VAL A 221 -14.39 7.62 -3.35
CA VAL A 221 -13.46 6.49 -3.39
C VAL A 221 -12.05 7.03 -3.21
N SER A 222 -11.47 6.85 -2.02
CA SER A 222 -10.16 7.40 -1.65
C SER A 222 -8.97 6.54 -2.06
N ARG A 223 -9.20 5.23 -2.31
CA ARG A 223 -8.22 4.25 -2.81
C ARG A 223 -8.94 3.03 -3.37
N PHE A 224 -8.23 2.20 -4.12
CA PHE A 224 -8.68 0.88 -4.56
C PHE A 224 -7.94 -0.21 -3.76
N GLY A 225 -8.40 -0.45 -2.54
CA GLY A 225 -7.82 -1.36 -1.55
C GLY A 225 -8.57 -2.68 -1.40
N GLY A 226 -8.11 -3.52 -0.46
CA GLY A 226 -8.66 -4.87 -0.27
C GLY A 226 -10.11 -4.91 0.20
N GLU A 227 -10.58 -3.86 0.86
CA GLU A 227 -11.96 -3.73 1.35
C GLU A 227 -12.85 -2.88 0.43
N THR A 228 -12.28 -2.27 -0.62
CA THR A 228 -13.00 -1.28 -1.43
C THR A 228 -14.23 -1.84 -2.10
N ASN A 229 -14.16 -3.07 -2.62
CA ASN A 229 -15.31 -3.70 -3.26
C ASN A 229 -16.45 -3.93 -2.25
N ASN A 230 -16.13 -4.42 -1.04
CA ASN A 230 -17.14 -4.65 0.00
C ASN A 230 -17.78 -3.34 0.47
N GLU A 231 -16.97 -2.29 0.68
CA GLU A 231 -17.44 -0.97 1.09
C GLU A 231 -18.26 -0.30 -0.02
N TRP A 232 -17.87 -0.51 -1.29
CA TRP A 232 -18.64 -0.08 -2.46
C TRP A 232 -20.00 -0.77 -2.52
N ASP A 233 -20.04 -2.10 -2.44
CA ASP A 233 -21.28 -2.88 -2.49
C ASP A 233 -22.24 -2.48 -1.35
N THR A 234 -21.68 -2.18 -0.17
CA THR A 234 -22.44 -1.65 0.97
C THR A 234 -23.06 -0.28 0.63
N ALA A 235 -22.26 0.66 0.11
CA ALA A 235 -22.74 1.97 -0.30
C ALA A 235 -23.80 1.89 -1.41
N VAL A 236 -23.61 1.04 -2.42
CA VAL A 236 -24.57 0.77 -3.49
C VAL A 236 -25.91 0.30 -2.92
N ASN A 237 -25.88 -0.67 -2.01
CA ASN A 237 -27.08 -1.21 -1.38
C ASN A 237 -27.79 -0.15 -0.53
N GLU A 238 -27.04 0.62 0.26
CA GLU A 238 -27.59 1.72 1.08
C GLU A 238 -28.24 2.80 0.22
N ILE A 239 -27.61 3.20 -0.88
CA ILE A 239 -28.16 4.17 -1.85
C ILE A 239 -29.42 3.61 -2.49
N SER A 240 -29.37 2.37 -2.99
CA SER A 240 -30.49 1.73 -3.71
C SER A 240 -31.72 1.52 -2.84
N VAL A 241 -31.54 1.31 -1.53
CA VAL A 241 -32.65 1.17 -0.56
C VAL A 241 -33.08 2.52 0.00
N GLY A 242 -32.13 3.43 0.23
CA GLY A 242 -32.36 4.70 0.94
C GLY A 242 -32.89 5.82 0.06
N MET A 243 -32.55 5.83 -1.23
CA MET A 243 -32.94 6.89 -2.16
C MET A 243 -34.05 6.41 -3.09
N ARG A 244 -35.23 7.02 -2.98
CA ARG A 244 -36.39 6.69 -3.82
C ARG A 244 -36.23 7.14 -5.27
N GLU A 245 -35.54 8.25 -5.46
CA GLU A 245 -35.22 8.85 -6.74
C GLU A 245 -33.71 9.06 -6.78
N LEU A 246 -33.06 8.53 -7.81
CA LEU A 246 -31.62 8.62 -8.02
C LEU A 246 -31.36 9.12 -9.44
N ASP A 247 -31.40 10.44 -9.58
CA ASP A 247 -31.28 11.14 -10.86
C ASP A 247 -29.82 11.43 -11.23
N SER A 248 -28.93 11.46 -10.23
CA SER A 248 -27.51 11.60 -10.49
C SER A 248 -26.61 10.95 -9.44
N ILE A 249 -25.43 10.55 -9.90
CA ILE A 249 -24.33 10.08 -9.05
C ILE A 249 -23.07 10.90 -9.35
N ILE A 250 -22.42 11.35 -8.29
CA ILE A 250 -21.09 11.97 -8.34
C ILE A 250 -20.10 10.98 -7.70
N VAL A 251 -19.18 10.45 -8.51
CA VAL A 251 -18.07 9.61 -8.03
C VAL A 251 -16.82 10.47 -7.85
N ASP A 252 -16.36 10.66 -6.62
CA ASP A 252 -15.18 11.44 -6.31
C ASP A 252 -13.94 10.55 -6.14
N VAL A 253 -12.99 10.69 -7.06
CA VAL A 253 -11.67 10.03 -7.03
C VAL A 253 -10.52 11.04 -6.92
N ARG A 254 -10.78 12.26 -6.47
CA ARG A 254 -9.76 13.28 -6.21
C ARG A 254 -8.83 12.87 -5.08
N GLY A 255 -7.54 13.04 -5.30
CA GLY A 255 -6.47 12.62 -4.40
C GLY A 255 -6.30 11.09 -4.30
N ASN A 256 -6.99 10.30 -5.12
CA ASN A 256 -6.91 8.83 -5.08
C ASN A 256 -5.80 8.31 -6.03
N PRO A 257 -4.68 7.78 -5.52
CA PRO A 257 -3.55 7.32 -6.32
C PRO A 257 -3.79 5.98 -7.04
N GLY A 258 -4.98 5.40 -6.91
CA GLY A 258 -5.37 4.13 -7.48
C GLY A 258 -5.29 2.98 -6.47
N GLY A 259 -4.77 1.85 -6.92
CA GLY A 259 -4.71 0.60 -6.17
C GLY A 259 -5.03 -0.58 -7.09
N TYR A 260 -5.79 -1.56 -6.60
CA TYR A 260 -6.10 -2.78 -7.34
C TYR A 260 -6.90 -2.50 -8.61
N LEU A 261 -6.35 -2.96 -9.73
CA LEU A 261 -6.93 -2.83 -11.07
C LEU A 261 -8.35 -3.41 -11.16
N LEU A 262 -8.55 -4.60 -10.59
CA LEU A 262 -9.82 -5.31 -10.64
C LEU A 262 -10.92 -4.60 -9.84
N SER A 263 -10.56 -3.80 -8.82
CA SER A 263 -11.54 -2.99 -8.09
C SER A 263 -12.12 -1.88 -8.97
N ALA A 264 -11.36 -1.31 -9.90
CA ALA A 264 -11.91 -0.35 -10.87
C ALA A 264 -12.90 -1.03 -11.84
N ALA A 265 -12.63 -2.27 -12.25
CA ALA A 265 -13.56 -3.03 -13.08
C ALA A 265 -14.84 -3.41 -12.31
N HIS A 266 -14.70 -3.83 -11.05
CA HIS A 266 -15.83 -4.10 -10.13
C HIS A 266 -16.74 -2.88 -10.01
N ILE A 267 -16.18 -1.73 -9.64
CA ILE A 267 -16.94 -0.47 -9.49
C ILE A 267 -17.57 -0.04 -10.82
N SER A 268 -16.86 -0.17 -11.94
CA SER A 268 -17.40 0.15 -13.28
C SER A 268 -18.62 -0.71 -13.62
N SER A 269 -18.66 -1.95 -13.12
CA SER A 269 -19.73 -2.91 -13.39
C SER A 269 -21.07 -2.46 -12.83
N GLU A 270 -21.06 -1.58 -11.82
CA GLU A 270 -22.28 -1.00 -11.26
C GLU A 270 -23.05 -0.14 -12.29
N PHE A 271 -22.33 0.45 -13.24
CA PHE A 271 -22.88 1.39 -14.23
C PHE A 271 -23.09 0.74 -15.60
N PHE A 272 -22.30 -0.25 -15.99
CA PHE A 272 -22.43 -0.94 -17.28
C PHE A 272 -21.85 -2.36 -17.25
N GLY A 273 -22.39 -3.28 -18.05
CA GLY A 273 -21.96 -4.68 -18.08
C GLY A 273 -21.43 -5.15 -19.45
N GLY A 274 -20.44 -6.04 -19.42
CA GLY A 274 -19.92 -6.73 -20.61
C GLY A 274 -19.19 -5.84 -21.62
N LYS A 275 -18.82 -4.61 -21.25
CA LYS A 275 -18.07 -3.68 -22.10
C LYS A 275 -16.65 -3.46 -21.56
N PRO A 276 -15.68 -3.03 -22.39
CA PRO A 276 -14.32 -2.77 -21.95
C PRO A 276 -14.26 -1.65 -20.89
N VAL A 277 -13.64 -1.96 -19.75
CA VAL A 277 -13.19 -0.98 -18.76
C VAL A 277 -11.86 -0.38 -19.21
N LEU A 278 -10.97 -1.22 -19.76
CA LEU A 278 -9.69 -0.83 -20.36
C LEU A 278 -9.23 -1.89 -21.37
N TYR A 279 -8.18 -1.57 -22.13
CA TYR A 279 -7.38 -2.55 -22.88
C TYR A 279 -5.97 -2.66 -22.30
N GLN A 280 -5.50 -3.87 -22.07
CA GLN A 280 -4.12 -4.15 -21.68
C GLN A 280 -3.29 -4.40 -22.93
N GLU A 281 -2.19 -3.66 -23.11
CA GLU A 281 -1.21 -3.87 -24.19
C GLU A 281 0.09 -4.43 -23.63
N ASP A 282 0.46 -5.64 -24.04
CA ASP A 282 1.71 -6.29 -23.62
C ASP A 282 2.94 -5.81 -24.40
N ALA A 283 4.13 -6.30 -24.03
CA ALA A 283 5.39 -5.94 -24.67
C ALA A 283 5.49 -6.32 -26.15
N THR A 284 4.63 -7.23 -26.64
CA THR A 284 4.56 -7.62 -28.05
C THR A 284 3.57 -6.76 -28.85
N GLY A 285 2.85 -5.85 -28.18
CA GLY A 285 1.80 -5.01 -28.76
C GLY A 285 0.44 -5.69 -28.86
N ASN A 286 0.27 -6.88 -28.25
CA ASN A 286 -1.02 -7.56 -28.22
C ASN A 286 -1.95 -6.87 -27.22
N GLN A 287 -3.19 -6.60 -27.63
CA GLN A 287 -4.19 -5.88 -26.85
C GLN A 287 -5.32 -6.80 -26.41
N THR A 288 -5.52 -6.94 -25.10
CA THR A 288 -6.61 -7.72 -24.51
C THR A 288 -7.56 -6.81 -23.73
N PRO A 289 -8.88 -6.92 -23.92
CA PRO A 289 -9.83 -6.15 -23.12
C PRO A 289 -9.93 -6.73 -21.71
N LEU A 290 -10.00 -5.85 -20.71
CA LEU A 290 -10.60 -6.17 -19.41
C LEU A 290 -12.02 -5.60 -19.42
N ASN A 291 -13.01 -6.47 -19.44
CA ASN A 291 -14.42 -6.08 -19.46
C ASN A 291 -14.97 -5.94 -18.04
N SER A 292 -16.04 -5.15 -17.91
CA SER A 292 -16.89 -5.17 -16.72
C SER A 292 -17.65 -6.49 -16.63
N ASP A 293 -18.03 -6.85 -15.41
CA ASP A 293 -18.82 -8.04 -15.10
C ASP A 293 -20.31 -7.82 -15.45
N ALA A 294 -21.21 -8.50 -14.74
CA ALA A 294 -22.64 -8.26 -14.85
C ALA A 294 -22.99 -6.84 -14.39
N VAL A 295 -23.91 -6.19 -15.09
CA VAL A 295 -24.31 -4.82 -14.78
C VAL A 295 -25.07 -4.74 -13.44
N GLY A 296 -24.70 -3.76 -12.61
CA GLY A 296 -25.32 -3.48 -11.33
C GLY A 296 -26.51 -2.53 -11.38
N SER A 297 -26.78 -1.91 -10.24
CA SER A 297 -27.95 -1.11 -9.88
C SER A 297 -27.93 0.30 -10.48
N PHE A 298 -26.76 0.87 -10.78
CA PHE A 298 -26.65 2.24 -11.28
C PHE A 298 -26.77 2.39 -12.81
N LYS A 299 -27.10 1.31 -13.53
CA LYS A 299 -27.20 1.31 -15.00
C LYS A 299 -28.21 2.29 -15.60
N ASP A 300 -29.28 2.57 -14.85
CA ASP A 300 -30.40 3.40 -15.30
C ASP A 300 -30.31 4.83 -14.69
N VAL A 301 -29.23 5.14 -13.97
CA VAL A 301 -29.02 6.48 -13.40
C VAL A 301 -28.78 7.47 -14.54
N PRO A 302 -29.60 8.52 -14.68
CA PRO A 302 -29.56 9.40 -15.85
C PRO A 302 -28.25 10.17 -16.03
N ARG A 303 -27.64 10.62 -14.93
CA ARG A 303 -26.49 11.54 -14.97
C ARG A 303 -25.39 11.04 -14.04
N ILE A 304 -24.20 10.84 -14.62
CA ILE A 304 -23.03 10.38 -13.88
C ILE A 304 -21.92 11.42 -14.04
N TYR A 305 -21.35 11.82 -12.92
CA TYR A 305 -20.23 12.76 -12.85
C TYR A 305 -19.07 12.09 -12.14
N VAL A 306 -17.85 12.40 -12.55
CA VAL A 306 -16.64 11.93 -11.87
C VAL A 306 -15.75 13.12 -11.55
N LEU A 307 -15.44 13.32 -10.27
CA LEU A 307 -14.49 14.34 -9.85
C LEU A 307 -13.07 13.79 -9.93
N ILE A 308 -12.19 14.49 -10.64
CA ILE A 308 -10.79 14.13 -10.84
C ILE A 308 -9.86 15.31 -10.52
N ASP A 309 -8.64 15.01 -10.09
CA ASP A 309 -7.58 15.98 -9.90
C ASP A 309 -6.19 15.38 -10.21
N GLY A 310 -5.12 16.17 -10.02
CA GLY A 310 -3.75 15.71 -10.24
C GLY A 310 -3.30 14.54 -9.33
N GLY A 311 -4.05 14.23 -8.27
CA GLY A 311 -3.85 13.06 -7.42
C GLY A 311 -4.59 11.81 -7.90
N SER A 312 -5.58 11.96 -8.79
CA SER A 312 -6.26 10.83 -9.43
C SER A 312 -5.30 10.09 -10.37
N ALA A 313 -4.93 8.85 -10.01
CA ALA A 313 -3.97 8.06 -10.77
C ALA A 313 -4.42 6.59 -10.96
N SER A 314 -3.91 5.94 -12.01
CA SER A 314 -4.02 4.48 -12.20
C SER A 314 -5.48 3.99 -12.20
N ALA A 315 -5.90 3.19 -11.21
CA ALA A 315 -7.27 2.66 -11.12
C ALA A 315 -8.34 3.78 -11.10
N SER A 316 -8.03 4.96 -10.54
CA SER A 316 -8.90 6.15 -10.59
C SER A 316 -9.09 6.66 -12.02
N GLU A 317 -8.00 6.71 -12.79
CA GLU A 317 -8.02 7.14 -14.19
C GLU A 317 -8.74 6.13 -15.08
N ILE A 318 -8.55 4.84 -14.80
CA ILE A 318 -9.26 3.74 -15.46
C ILE A 318 -10.76 3.87 -15.24
N LEU A 319 -11.20 4.04 -13.98
CA LEU A 319 -12.62 4.21 -13.67
C LEU A 319 -13.20 5.44 -14.37
N ALA A 320 -12.51 6.59 -14.30
CA ALA A 320 -12.94 7.81 -14.96
C ALA A 320 -13.06 7.63 -16.49
N ALA A 321 -12.04 7.05 -17.14
CA ALA A 321 -12.05 6.77 -18.57
C ALA A 321 -13.16 5.79 -18.98
N ALA A 322 -13.38 4.74 -18.17
CA ALA A 322 -14.40 3.73 -18.41
C ALA A 322 -15.81 4.34 -18.33
N LEU A 323 -16.11 5.11 -17.27
CA LEU A 323 -17.41 5.75 -17.11
C LEU A 323 -17.66 6.81 -18.18
N LYS A 324 -16.64 7.60 -18.52
CA LYS A 324 -16.73 8.57 -19.63
C LYS A 324 -17.09 7.89 -20.94
N ALA A 325 -16.39 6.82 -21.31
CA ALA A 325 -16.59 6.16 -22.59
C ALA A 325 -17.88 5.33 -22.67
N GLN A 326 -18.26 4.65 -21.58
CA GLN A 326 -19.32 3.64 -21.63
C GLN A 326 -20.72 4.15 -21.26
N VAL A 327 -20.78 5.18 -20.42
CA VAL A 327 -22.03 5.76 -19.90
C VAL A 327 -22.08 7.29 -20.02
N ASN A 328 -21.16 7.88 -20.80
CA ASN A 328 -21.10 9.33 -21.04
C ASN A 328 -21.00 10.16 -19.75
N ALA A 329 -20.30 9.64 -18.74
CA ALA A 329 -20.06 10.38 -17.52
C ALA A 329 -19.22 11.64 -17.80
N LYS A 330 -19.60 12.77 -17.20
CA LYS A 330 -18.83 14.03 -17.32
C LYS A 330 -17.72 14.06 -16.26
N LEU A 331 -16.50 14.30 -16.70
CA LEU A 331 -15.35 14.49 -15.80
C LEU A 331 -15.24 15.96 -15.38
N ILE A 332 -15.08 16.23 -14.09
CA ILE A 332 -15.05 17.58 -13.53
C ILE A 332 -13.82 17.73 -12.63
N GLY A 333 -13.15 18.88 -12.71
CA GLY A 333 -12.02 19.22 -11.83
C GLY A 333 -10.78 19.60 -12.61
N THR A 334 -9.64 18.98 -12.31
CA THR A 334 -8.38 19.23 -13.01
C THR A 334 -7.83 17.96 -13.64
N LYS A 335 -6.86 18.13 -14.53
CA LYS A 335 -6.15 17.04 -15.20
C LYS A 335 -5.60 16.00 -14.22
N SER A 336 -5.75 14.72 -14.57
CA SER A 336 -5.25 13.58 -13.77
C SER A 336 -3.75 13.33 -13.90
N PHE A 337 -3.21 12.41 -13.09
CA PHE A 337 -1.78 12.17 -12.95
C PHE A 337 -1.07 11.61 -14.21
N GLY A 338 -1.69 10.67 -14.92
CA GLY A 338 -1.14 10.02 -16.11
C GLY A 338 -0.34 8.75 -15.85
N LYS A 339 -0.76 7.88 -14.91
CA LYS A 339 -0.11 6.57 -14.70
C LYS A 339 -0.71 5.52 -15.62
N GLY A 340 -0.24 5.48 -16.87
CA GLY A 340 -0.73 4.58 -17.93
C GLY A 340 -0.14 3.16 -17.98
N THR A 341 0.41 2.64 -16.88
CA THR A 341 1.08 1.31 -16.84
C THR A 341 0.43 0.40 -15.79
N ILE A 342 0.44 -0.90 -16.07
CA ILE A 342 -0.04 -1.96 -15.16
C ILE A 342 1.17 -2.56 -14.46
N GLN A 343 1.13 -2.57 -13.13
CA GLN A 343 2.09 -3.26 -12.30
C GLN A 343 1.55 -4.63 -11.90
N ASP A 344 2.44 -5.62 -11.90
CA ASP A 344 2.28 -6.88 -11.20
C ASP A 344 3.04 -6.79 -9.88
N ALA A 345 2.37 -7.06 -8.76
CA ALA A 345 2.96 -7.09 -7.43
C ALA A 345 3.13 -8.55 -7.01
N ARG A 346 4.36 -8.92 -6.63
CA ARG A 346 4.70 -10.28 -6.22
C ARG A 346 5.41 -10.24 -4.88
N ASP A 347 4.85 -10.95 -3.91
CA ASP A 347 5.45 -11.15 -2.61
C ASP A 347 6.40 -12.36 -2.62
N PHE A 348 7.42 -12.30 -1.76
CA PHE A 348 8.39 -13.36 -1.53
C PHE A 348 8.28 -13.90 -0.10
N ASP A 349 8.79 -15.11 0.14
CA ASP A 349 8.69 -15.80 1.43
C ASP A 349 9.36 -15.06 2.60
N ASP A 350 10.33 -14.20 2.32
CA ASP A 350 11.01 -13.37 3.33
C ASP A 350 10.23 -12.09 3.69
N GLY A 351 9.04 -11.90 3.10
CA GLY A 351 8.18 -10.74 3.27
C GLY A 351 8.49 -9.58 2.32
N SER A 352 9.59 -9.65 1.56
CA SER A 352 9.88 -8.66 0.53
C SER A 352 8.93 -8.79 -0.66
N GLY A 353 8.91 -7.79 -1.53
CA GLY A 353 8.07 -7.80 -2.72
C GLY A 353 8.77 -7.16 -3.92
N VAL A 354 8.25 -7.43 -5.11
CA VAL A 354 8.60 -6.69 -6.33
C VAL A 354 7.32 -6.18 -6.98
N HIS A 355 7.32 -4.89 -7.30
CA HIS A 355 6.33 -4.28 -8.17
C HIS A 355 6.98 -4.11 -9.53
N ILE A 356 6.45 -4.75 -10.57
CA ILE A 356 7.03 -4.72 -11.91
C ILE A 356 6.00 -4.29 -12.95
N THR A 357 6.37 -3.31 -13.79
CA THR A 357 5.54 -2.91 -14.93
C THR A 357 5.52 -4.02 -15.98
N ILE A 358 4.35 -4.57 -16.24
CA ILE A 358 4.17 -5.70 -17.18
C ILE A 358 3.41 -5.33 -18.46
N ALA A 359 2.67 -4.22 -18.44
CA ALA A 359 1.85 -3.82 -19.58
C ALA A 359 1.51 -2.33 -19.53
N LYS A 360 1.03 -1.81 -20.66
CA LYS A 360 0.27 -0.54 -20.70
C LYS A 360 -1.20 -0.84 -20.46
N TRP A 361 -1.92 0.12 -19.88
CA TRP A 361 -3.37 0.15 -20.01
C TRP A 361 -3.78 1.30 -20.92
N LEU A 362 -4.75 1.04 -21.78
CA LEU A 362 -5.35 1.98 -22.70
C LEU A 362 -6.81 2.20 -22.30
N THR A 363 -7.33 3.39 -22.53
CA THR A 363 -8.75 3.69 -22.35
C THR A 363 -9.62 2.78 -23.24
N PRO A 364 -10.96 2.73 -23.04
CA PRO A 364 -11.85 2.02 -23.98
C PRO A 364 -11.71 2.49 -25.44
N ASP A 365 -11.34 3.76 -25.65
CA ASP A 365 -11.03 4.34 -26.97
C ASP A 365 -9.59 4.05 -27.44
N LYS A 366 -8.87 3.17 -26.74
CA LYS A 366 -7.48 2.74 -27.00
C LYS A 366 -6.45 3.87 -26.94
N VAL A 367 -6.66 4.86 -26.09
CA VAL A 367 -5.70 5.94 -25.84
C VAL A 367 -4.78 5.55 -24.69
N TRP A 368 -3.46 5.72 -24.89
CA TRP A 368 -2.48 5.54 -23.82
C TRP A 368 -2.26 6.84 -23.06
N VAL A 369 -2.63 6.89 -21.78
CA VAL A 369 -2.62 8.13 -20.97
C VAL A 369 -1.31 8.37 -20.21
N HIS A 370 -0.27 7.56 -20.45
CA HIS A 370 0.96 7.59 -19.67
C HIS A 370 1.72 8.92 -19.83
N LYS A 371 2.05 9.57 -18.70
CA LYS A 371 2.65 10.92 -18.61
C LYS A 371 1.81 12.03 -19.25
N VAL A 372 0.59 11.71 -19.66
CA VAL A 372 -0.37 12.66 -20.25
C VAL A 372 -1.53 12.90 -19.30
N GLY A 373 -2.08 11.89 -18.64
CA GLY A 373 -3.29 12.04 -17.84
C GLY A 373 -4.57 12.13 -18.67
N ILE A 374 -5.68 12.33 -17.98
CA ILE A 374 -7.03 12.50 -18.51
C ILE A 374 -7.46 13.93 -18.25
N GLU A 375 -7.91 14.62 -19.30
CA GLU A 375 -8.48 15.96 -19.19
C GLU A 375 -9.94 15.90 -18.71
N PRO A 376 -10.36 16.79 -17.80
CA PRO A 376 -11.76 16.92 -17.43
C PRO A 376 -12.58 17.50 -18.59
N ASP A 377 -13.89 17.20 -18.62
CA ASP A 377 -14.84 17.84 -19.53
C ASP A 377 -15.22 19.24 -19.05
N VAL A 378 -15.21 19.45 -17.72
CA VAL A 378 -15.43 20.75 -17.08
C VAL A 378 -14.23 21.04 -16.18
N THR A 379 -13.34 21.92 -16.64
CA THR A 379 -12.19 22.35 -15.85
C THR A 379 -12.63 23.30 -14.74
N VAL A 380 -12.32 22.93 -13.50
CA VAL A 380 -12.57 23.74 -12.30
C VAL A 380 -11.33 23.66 -11.41
N GLU A 381 -10.65 24.79 -11.28
CA GLU A 381 -9.46 24.95 -10.44
C GLU A 381 -9.86 25.28 -9.00
N VAL A 382 -9.08 24.81 -8.03
CA VAL A 382 -9.23 25.19 -6.61
C VAL A 382 -8.25 26.32 -6.30
N THR A 383 -8.74 27.46 -5.85
CA THR A 383 -7.87 28.61 -5.50
C THR A 383 -7.40 28.52 -4.05
N GLU A 384 -6.31 29.24 -3.71
CA GLU A 384 -5.88 29.36 -2.31
C GLU A 384 -6.98 29.94 -1.40
N GLN A 385 -7.85 30.80 -1.95
CA GLN A 385 -8.96 31.37 -1.20
C GLN A 385 -10.03 30.33 -0.90
N ASP A 386 -10.33 29.44 -1.85
CA ASP A 386 -11.26 28.32 -1.63
C ASP A 386 -10.77 27.39 -0.52
N ILE A 387 -9.45 27.11 -0.49
CA ILE A 387 -8.82 26.33 0.58
C ILE A 387 -8.98 27.03 1.94
N LYS A 388 -8.72 28.35 1.99
CA LYS A 388 -8.86 29.14 3.24
C LYS A 388 -10.31 29.20 3.71
N ASP A 389 -11.26 29.27 2.79
CA ASP A 389 -12.69 29.35 3.07
C ASP A 389 -13.36 27.99 3.25
N LEU A 390 -12.60 26.88 3.13
CA LEU A 390 -13.10 25.50 3.19
C LEU A 390 -14.23 25.24 2.17
N LYS A 391 -14.09 25.79 0.96
CA LYS A 391 -15.01 25.59 -0.16
C LYS A 391 -14.52 24.49 -1.09
N ASP A 392 -15.47 23.81 -1.72
CA ASP A 392 -15.19 22.78 -2.73
C ASP A 392 -15.85 23.18 -4.07
N PRO A 393 -15.21 24.07 -4.85
CA PRO A 393 -15.80 24.58 -6.10
C PRO A 393 -16.02 23.49 -7.14
N GLN A 394 -15.27 22.38 -7.09
CA GLN A 394 -15.42 21.27 -8.03
C GLN A 394 -16.65 20.43 -7.71
N LEU A 395 -16.90 20.16 -6.42
CA LEU A 395 -18.13 19.51 -5.98
C LEU A 395 -19.34 20.42 -6.23
N ASP A 396 -19.23 21.72 -5.94
CA ASP A 396 -20.29 22.69 -6.20
C ASP A 396 -20.66 22.70 -7.69
N ALA A 397 -19.68 22.71 -8.59
CA ALA A 397 -19.92 22.64 -10.04
C ALA A 397 -20.64 21.34 -10.45
N ALA A 398 -20.28 20.20 -9.87
CA ALA A 398 -20.95 18.93 -10.15
C ALA A 398 -22.40 18.90 -9.63
N LEU A 399 -22.64 19.48 -8.45
CA LEU A 399 -23.98 19.61 -7.88
C LEU A 399 -24.86 20.53 -8.73
N GLU A 400 -24.33 21.65 -9.22
CA GLU A 400 -25.09 22.54 -10.11
C GLU A 400 -25.45 21.85 -11.43
N LEU A 401 -24.53 21.09 -12.04
CA LEU A 401 -24.83 20.29 -13.24
C LEU A 401 -25.85 19.17 -12.96
N ALA A 402 -25.87 18.63 -11.75
CA ALA A 402 -26.88 17.65 -11.34
C ALA A 402 -28.29 18.25 -11.21
N LYS A 403 -28.42 19.58 -11.05
CA LYS A 403 -29.70 20.28 -10.93
C LYS A 403 -30.34 20.68 -12.25
N GLU A 404 -29.56 20.80 -13.32
CA GLU A 404 -30.06 21.16 -14.66
C GLU A 404 -30.95 20.02 -15.21
N LEU A 405 -32.25 20.08 -14.91
CA LEU A 405 -33.33 19.20 -15.37
C LEU A 405 -33.92 19.63 -16.71
#